data_AF-A0A3P6TSD3-F1
#
_entry.id   AF-A0A3P6TSD3-F1
#
_cell.length_a   1.000
_cell.length_b   1.000
_cell.length_c   1.000
_cell.angle_alpha   90.00
_cell.angle_beta   90.00
_cell.angle_gamma   90.00
#
_symmetry.space_group_name_H-M   'P 1'
#
loop_
_entity.id
_entity.type
_entity.pdbx_description
1 polymer ?
#
loop_
_entity_poly.entity_id
_entity_poly.type
_entity_poly.pdbx_seq_one_letter_code
_entity_poly.pdbx_strand_id
1 'polypeptide(L)'
;GEYARLGAFERLRPPFDQKNPFPATIVENRELHTEKSERSCRHIEFAVEGRVLILLIFSCIILCASGSRIRYESGDHLAVFPTNDPELVEAMISLLDFNPEQAFRLINIDEESSKRNPFPCPCTYRTALTHYVDICAPMKSHVLKAISEYCTDEGEKLHLSILSTANEEGLKEYSNYIVKERRSIIDVLREHPTCKPPIEYLLELLPRLQARYYSIASSPKHKENRIAICCIITKYTVGDRLIKGVCTNYLLGKVSIILPVLLLKCQLI
;
A
#
# COMPACT_ATOMS: atom_id res chain seq x y z
N GLY A 1 -7.93 -7.43 -2.74
CA GLY A 1 -6.88 -7.41 -3.78
C GLY A 1 -5.87 -8.49 -3.50
N GLU A 2 -5.45 -9.22 -4.52
CA GLU A 2 -4.50 -10.33 -4.44
C GLU A 2 -3.13 -9.87 -4.97
N TYR A 3 -2.03 -10.39 -4.44
CA TYR A 3 -0.71 -9.74 -4.64
C TYR A 3 -0.03 -10.11 -5.95
N ALA A 4 -0.23 -11.34 -6.42
CA ALA A 4 0.38 -11.83 -7.65
C ALA A 4 -0.55 -12.74 -8.45
N ARG A 5 -1.13 -13.76 -7.81
CA ARG A 5 -2.02 -14.72 -8.48
C ARG A 5 -3.47 -14.46 -8.09
N LEU A 6 -4.34 -14.51 -9.09
CA LEU A 6 -5.77 -14.46 -8.85
C LEU A 6 -6.25 -15.76 -8.17
N GLY A 7 -7.16 -15.66 -7.21
CA GLY A 7 -7.65 -16.74 -6.36
C GLY A 7 -6.67 -17.24 -5.28
N ALA A 8 -5.53 -16.56 -5.08
CA ALA A 8 -4.52 -16.96 -4.09
C ALA A 8 -5.05 -16.93 -2.65
N PHE A 9 -5.94 -16.00 -2.34
CA PHE A 9 -6.53 -15.90 -1.00
C PHE A 9 -7.72 -16.83 -0.79
N GLU A 10 -8.37 -17.30 -1.85
CA GLU A 10 -9.39 -18.34 -1.78
C GLU A 10 -8.77 -19.72 -1.49
N ARG A 11 -7.58 -19.98 -2.04
CA ARG A 11 -6.87 -21.27 -1.93
C ARG A 11 -5.45 -21.09 -1.42
N LEU A 12 -5.35 -20.76 -0.15
CA LEU A 12 -4.08 -20.60 0.56
C LEU A 12 -3.36 -21.95 0.67
N ARG A 13 -2.25 -22.09 -0.07
CA ARG A 13 -1.38 -23.26 -0.01
C ARG A 13 0.05 -22.82 0.25
N PRO A 14 0.79 -23.49 1.15
CA PRO A 14 2.23 -23.26 1.27
C PRO A 14 2.95 -23.69 -0.03
N PRO A 15 4.15 -23.14 -0.31
CA PRO A 15 4.91 -22.19 0.51
C PRO A 15 4.36 -20.76 0.48
N PHE A 16 4.55 -20.04 1.59
CA PHE A 16 4.22 -18.62 1.68
C PHE A 16 5.45 -17.79 1.30
N ASP A 17 5.29 -16.92 0.31
CA ASP A 17 6.34 -16.08 -0.26
C ASP A 17 5.78 -14.69 -0.62
N GLN A 18 6.57 -13.84 -1.28
CA GLN A 18 6.12 -12.50 -1.66
C GLN A 18 4.91 -12.48 -2.61
N LYS A 19 4.72 -13.53 -3.41
CA LYS A 19 3.62 -13.69 -4.35
C LYS A 19 2.40 -14.35 -3.70
N ASN A 20 2.60 -15.04 -2.60
CA ASN A 20 1.59 -15.74 -1.81
C ASN A 20 1.81 -15.49 -0.31
N PRO A 21 1.50 -14.28 0.19
CA PRO A 21 1.74 -13.93 1.59
C PRO A 21 0.82 -14.71 2.53
N PHE A 22 1.29 -14.94 3.76
CA PHE A 22 0.52 -15.63 4.79
C PHE A 22 -0.55 -14.72 5.39
N PRO A 23 -1.80 -15.16 5.51
CA PRO A 23 -2.86 -14.38 6.15
C PRO A 23 -2.76 -14.52 7.68
N ALA A 24 -2.08 -13.58 8.33
CA ALA A 24 -1.97 -13.55 9.79
C ALA A 24 -3.12 -12.77 10.42
N THR A 25 -3.55 -13.18 11.60
CA THR A 25 -4.56 -12.44 12.38
C THR A 25 -3.88 -11.55 13.40
N ILE A 26 -4.23 -10.26 13.47
CA ILE A 26 -3.78 -9.42 14.59
C ILE A 26 -4.55 -9.84 15.85
N VAL A 27 -3.85 -10.35 16.85
CA VAL A 27 -4.45 -10.80 18.12
C VAL A 27 -4.27 -9.82 19.25
N GLU A 28 -3.27 -8.95 19.17
CA GLU A 28 -3.04 -7.90 20.15
C GLU A 28 -2.53 -6.65 19.43
N ASN A 29 -3.02 -5.49 19.85
CA ASN A 29 -2.56 -4.21 19.38
C ASN A 29 -2.73 -3.20 20.51
N ARG A 30 -1.65 -2.83 21.18
CA ARG A 30 -1.69 -1.96 22.37
C ARG A 30 -0.71 -0.81 22.27
N GLU A 31 -1.03 0.27 22.96
CA GLU A 31 -0.17 1.45 23.07
C GLU A 31 0.98 1.14 24.04
N LEU A 32 2.20 1.52 23.65
CA LEU A 32 3.39 1.41 24.48
C LEU A 32 3.75 2.71 25.16
N HIS A 33 3.39 3.85 24.56
CA HIS A 33 3.62 5.15 25.17
C HIS A 33 2.51 5.50 26.17
N THR A 34 2.80 6.47 27.03
CA THR A 34 1.80 7.05 27.93
C THR A 34 1.01 8.14 27.22
N GLU A 35 -0.13 8.53 27.79
CA GLU A 35 -0.99 9.61 27.26
C GLU A 35 -0.28 10.96 27.13
N LYS A 36 0.85 11.15 27.84
CA LYS A 36 1.66 12.37 27.77
C LYS A 36 2.59 12.42 26.55
N SER A 37 2.67 11.35 25.76
CA SER A 37 3.55 11.31 24.60
C SER A 37 2.89 11.94 23.37
N GLU A 38 3.63 12.79 22.67
CA GLU A 38 3.21 13.34 21.37
C GLU A 38 3.23 12.31 20.24
N ARG A 39 3.84 11.13 20.46
CA ARG A 39 3.96 10.05 19.48
C ARG A 39 3.24 8.81 19.99
N SER A 40 2.59 8.08 19.08
CA SER A 40 2.04 6.75 19.38
C SER A 40 3.01 5.67 18.92
N CYS A 41 3.27 4.70 19.80
CA CYS A 41 4.08 3.52 19.54
C CYS A 41 3.27 2.28 19.90
N ARG A 42 3.13 1.35 18.96
CA ARG A 42 2.25 0.19 19.09
C ARG A 42 3.05 -1.09 19.19
N HIS A 43 2.66 -1.94 20.15
CA HIS A 43 3.00 -3.35 20.19
C HIS A 43 1.89 -4.13 19.51
N ILE A 44 2.22 -4.88 18.46
CA ILE A 44 1.25 -5.62 17.66
C ILE A 44 1.68 -7.08 17.58
N GLU A 45 0.82 -8.00 18.04
CA GLU A 45 1.02 -9.44 17.90
C GLU A 45 0.17 -10.01 16.76
N PHE A 46 0.82 -10.79 15.89
CA PHE A 46 0.21 -11.54 14.81
C PHE A 46 0.18 -13.02 15.18
N ALA A 47 -1.01 -13.60 15.23
CA ALA A 47 -1.17 -15.05 15.26
C ALA A 47 -0.88 -15.60 13.88
N VAL A 48 0.13 -16.46 13.84
CA VAL A 48 0.53 -17.23 12.66
C VAL A 48 0.18 -18.69 12.83
N GLU A 49 -0.95 -19.04 13.45
CA GLU A 49 -1.42 -20.42 13.55
C GLU A 49 -2.15 -20.82 12.27
N GLY A 50 -1.82 -21.98 11.70
CA GLY A 50 -2.57 -22.56 10.59
C GLY A 50 -3.89 -23.12 11.12
N ARG A 51 -4.83 -22.25 11.43
CA ARG A 51 -6.20 -22.64 11.77
C ARG A 51 -7.02 -22.67 10.48
N VAL A 52 -7.72 -23.78 10.29
CA VAL A 52 -8.90 -23.86 9.44
C VAL A 52 -9.92 -22.87 10.01
N LEU A 53 -9.92 -21.62 9.57
CA LEU A 53 -11.01 -20.70 9.88
C LEU A 53 -12.17 -21.00 8.93
N ILE A 54 -13.13 -21.78 9.43
CA ILE A 54 -14.50 -21.77 8.93
C ILE A 54 -15.08 -20.40 9.33
N LEU A 55 -14.88 -19.39 8.49
CA LEU A 55 -15.61 -18.13 8.60
C LEU A 55 -16.87 -18.24 7.73
N LEU A 56 -18.02 -18.41 8.37
CA LEU A 56 -19.36 -18.28 7.81
C LEU A 56 -19.67 -16.81 7.49
N ILE A 57 -18.90 -16.18 6.61
CA ILE A 57 -19.23 -14.85 6.07
C ILE A 57 -19.08 -14.97 4.56
N PHE A 58 -20.22 -15.09 3.87
CA PHE A 58 -20.37 -15.17 2.41
C PHE A 58 -19.61 -16.31 1.71
N SER A 59 -20.22 -17.51 1.65
CA SER A 59 -19.98 -18.56 0.64
C SER A 59 -18.53 -18.96 0.29
N CYS A 60 -17.54 -18.75 1.16
CA CYS A 60 -16.16 -19.18 0.91
C CYS A 60 -15.61 -19.91 2.14
N ILE A 61 -15.67 -21.24 2.11
CA ILE A 61 -15.07 -22.12 3.10
C ILE A 61 -13.54 -22.09 2.90
N ILE A 62 -12.82 -21.36 3.76
CA ILE A 62 -11.35 -21.36 3.76
C ILE A 62 -10.86 -22.57 4.57
N LEU A 63 -10.63 -23.69 3.88
CA LEU A 63 -9.99 -24.88 4.45
C LEU A 63 -8.47 -24.80 4.32
N CYS A 64 -7.80 -24.21 5.32
CA CYS A 64 -6.35 -24.37 5.48
C CYS A 64 -6.04 -25.61 6.34
N ALA A 65 -6.11 -26.81 5.76
CA ALA A 65 -5.84 -28.08 6.45
C ALA A 65 -4.36 -28.37 6.72
N SER A 66 -3.53 -27.35 6.91
CA SER A 66 -2.10 -27.54 7.20
C SER A 66 -1.62 -26.40 8.08
N GLY A 67 -1.17 -26.75 9.29
CA GLY A 67 -0.49 -25.84 10.20
C GLY A 67 0.52 -24.99 9.42
N SER A 68 0.47 -23.69 9.64
CA SER A 68 1.46 -22.74 9.14
C SER A 68 2.85 -23.23 9.53
N ARG A 69 3.61 -23.74 8.55
CA ARG A 69 5.02 -24.11 8.76
C ARG A 69 5.92 -22.87 8.79
N ILE A 70 5.43 -21.75 9.34
CA ILE A 70 6.18 -20.50 9.44
C ILE A 70 7.16 -20.66 10.59
N ARG A 71 8.45 -20.71 10.25
CA ARG A 71 9.55 -20.75 11.21
C ARG A 71 10.30 -19.43 11.13
N TYR A 72 10.54 -18.82 12.29
CA TYR A 72 11.28 -17.57 12.41
C TYR A 72 12.25 -17.62 13.57
N GLU A 73 13.20 -16.71 13.57
CA GLU A 73 14.12 -16.47 14.67
C GLU A 73 14.07 -15.00 15.11
N SER A 74 14.50 -14.73 16.34
CA SER A 74 14.66 -13.36 16.81
C SER A 74 15.69 -12.63 15.94
N GLY A 75 15.33 -11.48 15.39
CA GLY A 75 16.15 -10.73 14.42
C GLY A 75 15.69 -10.85 12.96
N ASP A 76 14.76 -11.77 12.67
CA ASP A 76 14.05 -11.80 11.39
C ASP A 76 13.13 -10.58 11.22
N HIS A 77 12.64 -10.40 9.99
CA HIS A 77 11.74 -9.30 9.63
C HIS A 77 10.36 -9.82 9.25
N LEU A 78 9.32 -9.09 9.66
CA LEU A 78 7.95 -9.28 9.21
C LEU A 78 7.61 -8.17 8.22
N ALA A 79 7.32 -8.53 6.98
CA ALA A 79 6.77 -7.64 5.98
C ALA A 79 5.24 -7.67 6.05
N VAL A 80 4.64 -6.51 6.25
CA VAL A 80 3.19 -6.31 6.25
C VAL A 80 2.79 -5.69 4.92
N PHE A 81 1.75 -6.22 4.29
CA PHE A 81 1.20 -5.63 3.07
C PHE A 81 -0.03 -4.78 3.41
N PRO A 82 0.09 -3.44 3.39
CA PRO A 82 -1.00 -2.56 3.79
C PRO A 82 -2.02 -2.36 2.66
N THR A 83 -3.10 -1.65 3.00
CA THR A 83 -3.98 -1.00 2.03
C THR A 83 -3.92 0.51 2.21
N ASN A 84 -4.26 1.25 1.16
CA ASN A 84 -4.43 2.70 1.28
C ASN A 84 -5.63 3.05 2.18
N ASP A 85 -5.64 4.29 2.68
CA ASP A 85 -6.73 4.85 3.48
C ASP A 85 -7.99 4.97 2.59
N PRO A 86 -9.14 4.38 2.99
CA PRO A 86 -10.38 4.50 2.22
C PRO A 86 -10.75 5.95 1.90
N GLU A 87 -10.48 6.90 2.80
CA GLU A 87 -10.76 8.33 2.57
C GLU A 87 -9.96 8.89 1.38
N LEU A 88 -8.71 8.44 1.22
CA LEU A 88 -7.85 8.85 0.10
C LEU A 88 -8.28 8.19 -1.21
N VAL A 89 -8.78 6.95 -1.15
CA VAL A 89 -9.35 6.27 -2.31
C VAL A 89 -10.62 6.98 -2.79
N GLU A 90 -11.52 7.35 -1.86
CA GLU A 90 -12.72 8.13 -2.19
C GLU A 90 -12.38 9.52 -2.72
N ALA A 91 -11.34 10.16 -2.20
CA ALA A 91 -10.86 11.43 -2.73
C ALA A 91 -10.40 11.31 -4.19
N MET A 92 -9.65 10.25 -4.54
CA MET A 92 -9.26 9.99 -5.93
C MET A 92 -10.46 9.76 -6.84
N ILE A 93 -11.44 8.97 -6.38
CA ILE A 93 -12.69 8.70 -7.13
C ILE A 93 -13.44 10.01 -7.39
N SER A 94 -13.56 10.85 -6.37
CA SER A 94 -14.26 12.14 -6.46
C SER A 94 -13.53 13.15 -7.36
N LEU A 95 -12.20 13.15 -7.35
CA LEU A 95 -11.40 14.08 -8.16
C LEU A 95 -11.46 13.78 -9.66
N LEU A 96 -11.53 12.51 -10.04
CA LEU A 96 -11.48 12.09 -11.44
C LEU A 96 -12.84 11.64 -12.00
N ASP A 97 -13.85 11.51 -11.15
CA ASP A 97 -15.24 11.20 -11.50
C ASP A 97 -15.39 9.96 -12.42
N PHE A 98 -14.96 8.80 -11.92
CA PHE A 98 -15.08 7.52 -12.62
C PHE A 98 -15.86 6.50 -11.77
N ASN A 99 -16.37 5.44 -12.42
CA ASN A 99 -17.07 4.36 -11.72
C ASN A 99 -16.05 3.43 -11.00
N PRO A 100 -15.97 3.42 -9.66
CA PRO A 100 -14.95 2.66 -8.93
C PRO A 100 -15.11 1.13 -9.01
N GLU A 101 -16.33 0.64 -9.29
CA GLU A 101 -16.64 -0.79 -9.40
C GLU A 101 -16.48 -1.35 -10.81
N GLN A 102 -16.13 -0.50 -11.78
CA GLN A 102 -15.84 -0.95 -13.14
C GLN A 102 -14.62 -1.88 -13.14
N ALA A 103 -14.83 -3.09 -13.66
CA ALA A 103 -13.75 -4.04 -13.89
C ALA A 103 -12.96 -3.64 -15.15
N PHE A 104 -11.64 -3.68 -15.05
CA PHE A 104 -10.73 -3.35 -16.15
C PHE A 104 -9.52 -4.29 -16.17
N ARG A 105 -8.75 -4.22 -17.25
CA ARG A 105 -7.50 -4.95 -17.40
C ARG A 105 -6.48 -4.08 -18.14
N LEU A 106 -5.33 -3.86 -17.53
CA LEU A 106 -4.16 -3.29 -18.20
C LEU A 106 -3.30 -4.40 -18.76
N ILE A 107 -3.04 -4.36 -20.06
CA ILE A 107 -2.26 -5.34 -20.81
C ILE A 107 -1.05 -4.63 -21.38
N ASN A 108 0.13 -5.20 -21.17
CA ASN A 108 1.35 -4.73 -21.79
C ASN A 108 1.24 -4.89 -23.31
N ILE A 109 1.53 -3.80 -24.03
CA ILE A 109 1.49 -3.75 -25.50
C ILE A 109 2.58 -4.65 -26.09
N ASP A 110 3.70 -4.78 -25.39
CA ASP A 110 4.76 -5.72 -25.74
C ASP A 110 4.33 -7.17 -25.40
N GLU A 111 3.97 -7.92 -26.44
CA GLU A 111 3.52 -9.30 -26.31
C GLU A 111 4.63 -10.27 -25.86
N GLU A 112 5.89 -9.92 -26.07
CA GLU A 112 7.04 -10.75 -25.66
C GLU A 112 7.41 -10.53 -24.19
N SER A 113 6.87 -9.48 -23.56
CA SER A 113 7.14 -9.18 -22.17
C SER A 113 6.59 -10.24 -21.22
N SER A 114 7.48 -10.77 -20.36
CA SER A 114 7.10 -11.66 -19.26
C SER A 114 6.15 -10.99 -18.26
N LYS A 115 6.16 -9.66 -18.17
CA LYS A 115 5.26 -8.88 -17.32
C LYS A 115 4.05 -8.41 -18.12
N ARG A 116 3.03 -9.28 -18.17
CA ARG A 116 1.79 -9.03 -18.91
C ARG A 116 0.98 -7.86 -18.38
N ASN A 117 0.94 -7.67 -17.06
CA ASN A 117 0.12 -6.64 -16.42
C ASN A 117 0.97 -5.92 -15.34
N PRO A 118 0.71 -4.63 -15.05
CA PRO A 118 1.42 -3.89 -13.99
C PRO A 118 1.12 -4.42 -12.59
N PHE A 119 -0.09 -4.93 -12.37
CA PHE A 119 -0.59 -5.57 -11.16
C PHE A 119 -1.66 -6.63 -11.52
N PRO A 120 -2.11 -7.47 -10.57
CA PRO A 120 -3.08 -8.53 -10.86
C PRO A 120 -4.38 -7.97 -11.45
N CYS A 121 -4.70 -8.42 -12.68
CA CYS A 121 -5.91 -8.06 -13.42
C CYS A 121 -6.58 -9.33 -13.97
N PRO A 122 -7.91 -9.33 -14.23
CA PRO A 122 -8.83 -8.20 -14.09
C PRO A 122 -9.08 -7.81 -12.62
N CYS A 123 -9.35 -6.52 -12.38
CA CYS A 123 -9.75 -6.02 -11.07
C CYS A 123 -10.59 -4.73 -11.23
N THR A 124 -11.21 -4.25 -10.16
CA THR A 124 -11.92 -2.96 -10.16
C THR A 124 -10.97 -1.81 -9.87
N TYR A 125 -11.29 -0.57 -10.31
CA TYR A 125 -10.46 0.60 -9.99
C TYR A 125 -10.31 0.80 -8.48
N ARG A 126 -11.38 0.57 -7.70
CA ARG A 126 -11.32 0.56 -6.23
C ARG A 126 -10.28 -0.42 -5.70
N THR A 127 -10.27 -1.64 -6.23
CA THR A 127 -9.30 -2.67 -5.81
C THR A 127 -7.87 -2.24 -6.13
N ALA A 128 -7.64 -1.68 -7.32
CA ALA A 128 -6.33 -1.21 -7.74
C ALA A 128 -5.81 -0.08 -6.84
N LEU A 129 -6.63 0.95 -6.60
CA LEU A 129 -6.32 2.08 -5.72
C LEU A 129 -6.15 1.67 -4.26
N THR A 130 -6.86 0.65 -3.79
CA THR A 130 -6.79 0.21 -2.39
C THR A 130 -5.56 -0.66 -2.12
N HIS A 131 -5.21 -1.57 -3.05
CA HIS A 131 -4.25 -2.64 -2.79
C HIS A 131 -2.97 -2.60 -3.62
N TYR A 132 -2.99 -2.01 -4.82
CA TYR A 132 -1.93 -2.27 -5.81
C TYR A 132 -1.04 -1.08 -6.10
N VAL A 133 -1.56 0.14 -6.07
CA VAL A 133 -0.81 1.37 -6.37
C VAL A 133 -0.61 2.22 -5.12
N ASP A 134 0.52 2.92 -5.04
CA ASP A 134 0.80 3.88 -3.98
C ASP A 134 0.31 5.27 -4.42
N ILE A 135 -0.71 5.77 -3.72
CA ILE A 135 -1.33 7.08 -3.96
C ILE A 135 -0.83 8.15 -3.00
N CYS A 136 0.08 7.80 -2.08
CA CYS A 136 0.59 8.69 -1.04
C CYS A 136 2.05 9.11 -1.29
N ALA A 137 2.75 8.40 -2.18
CA ALA A 137 4.13 8.71 -2.55
C ALA A 137 4.21 10.10 -3.24
N PRO A 138 5.30 10.87 -3.00
CA PRO A 138 5.55 12.09 -3.74
C PRO A 138 5.58 11.84 -5.25
N MET A 139 4.95 12.72 -6.01
CA MET A 139 4.82 12.56 -7.46
C MET A 139 6.17 12.62 -8.17
N LYS A 140 6.38 11.74 -9.15
CA LYS A 140 7.60 11.75 -9.96
C LYS A 140 7.44 12.71 -11.14
N SER A 141 8.51 13.41 -11.51
CA SER A 141 8.53 14.40 -12.60
C SER A 141 7.93 13.89 -13.93
N HIS A 142 8.26 12.67 -14.34
CA HIS A 142 7.71 12.09 -15.58
C HIS A 142 6.19 11.86 -15.52
N VAL A 143 5.63 11.58 -14.34
CA VAL A 143 4.18 11.42 -14.18
C VAL A 143 3.51 12.79 -14.28
N LEU A 144 4.11 13.83 -13.71
CA LEU A 144 3.63 15.22 -13.86
C LEU A 144 3.61 15.65 -15.33
N LYS A 145 4.67 15.31 -16.10
CA LYS A 145 4.69 15.57 -17.55
C LYS A 145 3.58 14.83 -18.28
N ALA A 146 3.34 13.57 -17.92
CA ALA A 146 2.36 12.74 -18.58
C ALA A 146 0.92 13.23 -18.33
N ILE A 147 0.63 13.72 -17.13
CA ILE A 147 -0.72 14.21 -16.79
C ILE A 147 -0.96 15.67 -17.21
N SER A 148 0.09 16.46 -17.48
CA SER A 148 -0.08 17.88 -17.82
C SER A 148 -0.89 18.11 -19.09
N GLU A 149 -0.82 17.19 -20.05
CA GLU A 149 -1.61 17.25 -21.30
C GLU A 149 -3.12 17.08 -21.08
N TYR A 150 -3.54 16.64 -19.89
CA TYR A 150 -4.95 16.46 -19.52
C TYR A 150 -5.51 17.64 -18.71
N CYS A 151 -4.80 18.77 -18.65
CA CYS A 151 -5.30 20.02 -18.08
C CYS A 151 -6.00 20.85 -19.17
N THR A 152 -7.20 21.34 -18.89
CA THR A 152 -7.88 22.27 -19.81
C THR A 152 -7.46 23.72 -19.60
N ASP A 153 -6.98 24.07 -18.42
CA ASP A 153 -6.37 25.37 -18.14
C ASP A 153 -4.89 25.38 -18.55
N GLU A 154 -4.51 26.37 -19.38
CA GLU A 154 -3.13 26.51 -19.87
C GLU A 154 -2.14 26.88 -18.76
N GLY A 155 -2.59 27.56 -17.70
CA GLY A 155 -1.77 27.89 -16.53
C GLY A 155 -1.41 26.65 -15.73
N GLU A 156 -2.40 25.81 -15.43
CA GLU A 156 -2.22 24.49 -14.78
C GLU A 156 -1.31 23.59 -15.62
N LYS A 157 -1.55 23.53 -16.94
CA LYS A 157 -0.72 22.77 -17.88
C LYS A 157 0.73 23.21 -17.87
N LEU A 158 0.97 24.51 -17.93
CA LEU A 158 2.30 25.10 -17.91
C LEU A 158 3.01 24.81 -16.59
N HIS A 159 2.31 24.97 -15.46
CA HIS A 159 2.87 24.70 -14.14
C HIS A 159 3.30 23.24 -13.98
N LEU A 160 2.43 22.27 -14.32
CA LEU A 160 2.79 20.85 -14.30
C LEU A 160 3.93 20.52 -15.27
N SER A 161 3.99 21.21 -16.40
CA SER A 161 5.08 21.05 -17.36
C SER A 161 6.41 21.57 -16.81
N ILE A 162 6.44 22.73 -16.14
CA ILE A 162 7.63 23.28 -15.48
C ILE A 162 8.15 22.32 -14.39
N LEU A 163 7.25 21.72 -13.59
CA LEU A 163 7.63 20.74 -12.57
C LEU A 163 8.30 19.48 -13.14
N SER A 164 8.23 19.28 -14.46
CA SER A 164 8.82 18.13 -15.14
C SER A 164 10.11 18.44 -15.91
N THR A 165 10.51 19.71 -16.04
CA THR A 165 11.72 20.10 -16.78
C THR A 165 12.98 19.95 -15.94
N ALA A 166 14.11 19.65 -16.62
CA ALA A 166 15.43 19.50 -16.00
C ALA A 166 16.25 20.82 -16.00
N ASN A 167 15.63 21.96 -16.27
CA ASN A 167 16.26 23.28 -16.15
C ASN A 167 16.31 23.73 -14.67
N GLU A 168 17.11 24.74 -14.36
CA GLU A 168 17.30 25.23 -12.99
C GLU A 168 15.98 25.63 -12.31
N GLU A 169 15.11 26.33 -13.06
CA GLU A 169 13.79 26.75 -12.58
C GLU A 169 12.89 25.56 -12.26
N GLY A 170 12.75 24.59 -13.17
CA GLY A 170 11.91 23.41 -12.97
C GLY A 170 12.39 22.50 -11.85
N LEU A 171 13.71 22.31 -11.70
CA LEU A 171 14.28 21.54 -10.59
C LEU A 171 14.04 22.21 -9.24
N LYS A 172 14.17 23.55 -9.19
CA LYS A 172 13.89 24.34 -7.99
C LYS A 172 12.40 24.27 -7.62
N GLU A 173 11.53 24.45 -8.61
CA GLU A 173 10.08 24.41 -8.39
C GLU A 173 9.61 23.01 -8.00
N TYR A 174 10.10 21.96 -8.66
CA TYR A 174 9.82 20.58 -8.27
C TYR A 174 10.29 20.26 -6.83
N SER A 175 11.49 20.73 -6.46
CA SER A 175 12.01 20.55 -5.10
C SER A 175 11.13 21.23 -4.04
N ASN A 176 10.69 22.47 -4.32
CA ASN A 176 9.83 23.22 -3.40
C ASN A 176 8.41 22.68 -3.36
N TYR A 177 7.79 22.48 -4.52
CA TYR A 177 6.39 22.13 -4.67
C TYR A 177 6.12 20.65 -4.39
N ILE A 178 6.97 19.72 -4.83
CA ILE A 178 6.74 18.28 -4.64
C ILE A 178 7.55 17.71 -3.48
N VAL A 179 8.87 17.92 -3.47
CA VAL A 179 9.77 17.18 -2.56
C VAL A 179 9.63 17.68 -1.13
N LYS A 180 9.78 19.00 -0.91
CA LYS A 180 9.69 19.63 0.41
C LYS A 180 8.29 19.46 1.01
N GLU A 181 7.28 19.67 0.17
CA GLU A 181 5.88 19.62 0.56
C GLU A 181 5.29 18.20 0.51
N ARG A 182 6.05 17.20 0.05
CA ARG A 182 5.67 15.78 -0.03
C ARG A 182 4.33 15.56 -0.75
N ARG A 183 4.07 16.30 -1.84
CA ARG A 183 2.79 16.27 -2.57
C ARG A 183 2.60 14.96 -3.32
N SER A 184 1.50 14.29 -3.00
CA SER A 184 1.00 13.08 -3.66
C SER A 184 0.13 13.40 -4.88
N ILE A 185 -0.33 12.38 -5.61
CA ILE A 185 -1.25 12.57 -6.75
C ILE A 185 -2.53 13.30 -6.35
N ILE A 186 -3.06 13.01 -5.15
CA ILE A 186 -4.28 13.64 -4.63
C ILE A 186 -4.05 15.14 -4.42
N ASP A 187 -2.90 15.52 -3.88
CA ASP A 187 -2.56 16.93 -3.65
C ASP A 187 -2.42 17.68 -4.98
N VAL A 188 -1.73 17.08 -5.94
CA VAL A 188 -1.53 17.65 -7.27
C VAL A 188 -2.87 17.86 -7.98
N LEU A 189 -3.76 16.86 -7.99
CA LEU A 189 -5.08 16.96 -8.63
C LEU A 189 -6.03 17.92 -7.91
N ARG A 190 -5.88 18.14 -6.59
CA ARG A 190 -6.65 19.15 -5.85
C ARG A 190 -6.23 20.57 -6.21
N GLU A 191 -4.94 20.80 -6.39
CA GLU A 191 -4.39 22.11 -6.77
C GLU A 191 -4.47 22.40 -8.27
N HIS A 192 -4.73 21.37 -9.09
CA HIS A 192 -4.94 21.46 -10.55
C HIS A 192 -6.29 20.83 -10.92
N PRO A 193 -7.43 21.44 -10.54
CA PRO A 193 -8.75 20.87 -10.72
C PRO A 193 -9.13 20.58 -12.19
N THR A 194 -8.49 21.25 -13.16
CA THR A 194 -8.75 21.01 -14.59
C THR A 194 -7.96 19.82 -15.15
N CYS A 195 -6.97 19.30 -14.41
CA CYS A 195 -6.24 18.10 -14.76
C CYS A 195 -7.12 16.86 -14.58
N LYS A 196 -7.66 16.30 -15.68
CA LYS A 196 -8.54 15.11 -15.67
C LYS A 196 -7.97 13.95 -16.50
N PRO A 197 -6.81 13.37 -16.11
CA PRO A 197 -6.27 12.22 -16.81
C PRO A 197 -7.17 10.98 -16.63
N PRO A 198 -7.28 10.11 -17.65
CA PRO A 198 -7.92 8.81 -17.50
C PRO A 198 -7.31 8.00 -16.36
N ILE A 199 -8.14 7.37 -15.54
CA ILE A 199 -7.69 6.63 -14.35
C ILE A 199 -6.78 5.46 -14.74
N GLU A 200 -7.03 4.81 -15.87
CA GLU A 200 -6.23 3.72 -16.42
C GLU A 200 -4.79 4.16 -16.66
N TYR A 201 -4.61 5.36 -17.20
CA TYR A 201 -3.30 5.93 -17.49
C TYR A 201 -2.55 6.27 -16.21
N LEU A 202 -3.24 6.84 -15.20
CA LEU A 202 -2.64 7.05 -13.88
C LEU A 202 -2.22 5.74 -13.21
N LEU A 203 -3.05 4.70 -13.28
CA LEU A 203 -2.74 3.41 -12.66
C LEU A 203 -1.53 2.71 -13.31
N GLU A 204 -1.25 2.99 -14.58
CA GLU A 204 -0.04 2.54 -15.25
C GLU A 204 1.21 3.27 -14.75
N LEU A 205 1.11 4.58 -14.51
CA LEU A 205 2.23 5.44 -14.13
C LEU A 205 2.56 5.40 -12.64
N LEU A 206 1.55 5.20 -11.78
CA LEU A 206 1.74 5.21 -10.34
C LEU A 206 2.56 4.01 -9.86
N PRO A 207 3.45 4.20 -8.87
CA PRO A 207 4.27 3.13 -8.34
C PRO A 207 3.40 2.08 -7.63
N ARG A 208 3.89 0.83 -7.58
CA ARG A 208 3.24 -0.26 -6.85
C ARG A 208 3.27 -0.03 -5.34
N LEU A 209 2.17 -0.30 -4.64
CA LEU A 209 2.10 -0.30 -3.19
C LEU A 209 3.00 -1.42 -2.63
N GLN A 210 4.00 -1.03 -1.85
CA GLN A 210 5.02 -1.95 -1.32
C GLN A 210 4.63 -2.52 0.05
N ALA A 211 5.15 -3.71 0.36
CA ALA A 211 5.16 -4.20 1.73
C ALA A 211 6.08 -3.35 2.61
N ARG A 212 5.75 -3.21 3.90
CA ARG A 212 6.59 -2.50 4.87
C ARG A 212 7.17 -3.50 5.86
N TYR A 213 8.47 -3.40 6.06
CA TYR A 213 9.26 -4.32 6.87
C TYR A 213 9.36 -3.81 8.30
N TYR A 214 9.17 -4.72 9.25
CA TYR A 214 9.34 -4.48 10.68
C TYR A 214 10.23 -5.56 11.27
N SER A 215 11.16 -5.18 12.16
CA SER A 215 11.93 -6.16 12.92
C SER A 215 11.03 -6.91 13.89
N ILE A 216 11.19 -8.23 13.97
CA ILE A 216 10.41 -9.06 14.88
C ILE A 216 10.86 -8.80 16.32
N ALA A 217 9.91 -8.41 17.17
CA ALA A 217 10.08 -8.05 18.59
C ALA A 217 9.63 -9.17 19.54
N SER A 218 9.60 -10.42 19.06
CA SER A 218 9.22 -11.62 19.82
C SER A 218 10.21 -12.75 19.61
N SER A 219 10.26 -13.70 20.56
CA SER A 219 11.03 -14.93 20.42
C SER A 219 10.10 -16.12 20.18
N PRO A 220 10.38 -16.99 19.19
CA PRO A 220 9.60 -18.21 18.95
C PRO A 220 9.69 -19.18 20.13
N LYS A 221 10.76 -19.08 20.95
CA LYS A 221 10.93 -19.89 22.17
C LYS A 221 9.95 -19.52 23.29
N HIS A 222 9.36 -18.32 23.23
CA HIS A 222 8.37 -17.87 24.20
C HIS A 222 6.95 -18.15 23.72
N LYS A 223 6.62 -17.78 22.47
CA LYS A 223 5.34 -18.07 21.82
C LYS A 223 5.59 -18.44 20.35
N GLU A 224 5.63 -19.72 20.03
CA GLU A 224 6.01 -20.21 18.70
C GLU A 224 5.11 -19.67 17.57
N ASN A 225 3.81 -19.54 17.83
CA ASN A 225 2.84 -19.11 16.82
C ASN A 225 2.45 -17.62 16.93
N ARG A 226 3.20 -16.80 17.67
CA ARG A 226 2.92 -15.37 17.79
C ARG A 226 4.14 -14.54 17.45
N ILE A 227 4.02 -13.77 16.38
CA ILE A 227 5.05 -12.82 15.96
C ILE A 227 4.65 -11.43 16.45
N ALA A 228 5.50 -10.77 17.21
CA ALA A 228 5.29 -9.39 17.61
C ALA A 228 6.12 -8.43 16.77
N ILE A 229 5.59 -7.22 16.54
CA ILE A 229 6.35 -6.07 16.05
C ILE A 229 6.13 -4.88 16.98
N CYS A 230 7.09 -3.96 16.96
CA CYS A 230 6.98 -2.65 17.61
C CYS A 230 7.09 -1.58 16.52
N CYS A 231 6.10 -0.70 16.39
CA CYS A 231 6.11 0.34 15.37
C CYS A 231 5.56 1.69 15.86
N ILE A 232 6.21 2.78 15.47
CA ILE A 232 5.74 4.14 15.71
C ILE A 232 4.73 4.53 14.63
N ILE A 233 3.59 5.08 15.04
CA ILE A 233 2.57 5.59 14.13
C ILE A 233 3.10 6.86 13.45
N THR A 234 3.23 6.79 12.13
CA THR A 234 3.78 7.90 11.35
C THR A 234 2.66 8.86 10.98
N LYS A 235 2.68 10.05 11.57
CA LYS A 235 1.75 11.12 11.28
C LYS A 235 2.50 12.44 11.46
N TYR A 236 2.51 13.28 10.45
CA TYR A 236 3.15 14.60 10.50
C TYR A 236 2.41 15.59 9.61
N THR A 237 2.55 16.87 9.93
CA THR A 237 1.88 17.96 9.19
C THR A 237 2.89 18.66 8.30
N VAL A 238 2.47 18.97 7.07
CA VAL A 238 3.23 19.78 6.12
C VAL A 238 2.31 20.88 5.60
N GLY A 239 2.61 22.14 5.96
CA GLY A 239 1.66 23.24 5.83
C GLY A 239 0.38 22.95 6.62
N ASP A 240 -0.76 22.92 5.94
CA ASP A 240 -2.06 22.58 6.53
C ASP A 240 -2.46 21.11 6.33
N ARG A 241 -1.61 20.32 5.66
CA ARG A 241 -1.93 18.95 5.26
C ARG A 241 -1.39 17.94 6.25
N LEU A 242 -2.26 17.04 6.67
CA LEU A 242 -1.90 15.94 7.54
C LEU A 242 -1.48 14.70 6.74
N ILE A 243 -0.20 14.35 6.79
CA ILE A 243 0.33 13.18 6.11
C ILE A 243 0.40 11.99 7.07
N LYS A 244 -0.30 10.91 6.70
CA LYS A 244 -0.32 9.64 7.42
C LYS A 244 0.56 8.63 6.70
N GLY A 245 1.45 7.93 7.42
CA GLY A 245 2.17 6.79 6.87
C GLY A 245 1.22 5.62 6.61
N VAL A 246 1.24 5.07 5.39
CA VAL A 246 0.26 4.08 4.93
C VAL A 246 0.19 2.86 5.87
N CYS A 247 1.30 2.14 6.07
CA CYS A 247 1.27 0.88 6.82
C CYS A 247 1.01 1.06 8.32
N THR A 248 1.62 2.07 8.94
CA THR A 248 1.47 2.29 10.39
C THR A 248 0.06 2.76 10.74
N ASN A 249 -0.56 3.63 9.94
CA ASN A 249 -1.96 4.00 10.13
C ASN A 249 -2.92 2.87 9.72
N TYR A 250 -2.56 2.08 8.70
CA TYR A 250 -3.32 0.86 8.34
C TYR A 250 -3.37 -0.14 9.51
N LEU A 251 -2.31 -0.23 10.32
CA LEU A 251 -2.25 -1.12 11.49
C LEU A 251 -2.86 -0.50 12.75
N LEU A 252 -3.12 0.80 12.77
CA LEU A 252 -3.59 1.50 13.97
C LEU A 252 -4.96 0.98 14.43
N GLY A 253 -5.06 0.56 15.70
CA GLY A 253 -6.32 0.13 16.32
C GLY A 253 -6.90 -1.20 15.82
N LYS A 254 -6.23 -1.89 14.88
CA LYS A 254 -6.74 -3.18 14.35
C LYS A 254 -6.52 -4.32 15.33
N VAL A 255 -7.58 -5.07 15.61
CA VAL A 255 -7.60 -6.32 16.40
C VAL A 255 -8.60 -7.26 15.73
N SER A 256 -8.33 -8.57 15.75
CA SER A 256 -9.19 -9.61 15.14
C SER A 256 -9.37 -9.45 13.62
N ILE A 257 -8.43 -8.79 12.95
CA ILE A 257 -8.40 -8.60 11.50
C ILE A 257 -7.32 -9.50 10.90
N ILE A 258 -7.67 -10.17 9.80
CA ILE A 258 -6.75 -10.97 8.99
C ILE A 258 -6.09 -10.05 7.96
N LEU A 259 -4.77 -10.13 7.87
CA LEU A 259 -4.02 -9.40 6.86
C LEU A 259 -2.81 -10.19 6.35
N PRO A 260 -2.39 -9.94 5.11
CA PRO A 260 -1.25 -10.60 4.50
C PRO A 260 0.08 -10.12 5.07
N VAL A 261 0.89 -11.08 5.52
CA VAL A 261 2.26 -10.88 5.99
C VAL A 261 3.22 -11.83 5.28
N LEU A 262 4.48 -11.43 5.18
CA LEU A 262 5.57 -12.26 4.72
C LEU A 262 6.67 -12.26 5.77
N LEU A 263 7.22 -13.43 6.06
CA LEU A 263 8.37 -13.55 6.93
C LEU A 263 9.65 -13.58 6.11
N LEU A 264 10.60 -12.72 6.44
CA LEU A 264 11.91 -12.69 5.82
C LEU A 264 12.97 -13.03 6.84
N LYS A 265 13.72 -14.09 6.54
CA LYS A 265 14.84 -14.51 7.35
C LYS A 265 16.00 -13.55 7.19
N CYS A 266 16.56 -13.11 8.30
CA CYS A 266 17.82 -12.39 8.29
C CYS A 266 18.92 -13.42 7.96
N GLN A 267 19.38 -13.45 6.71
CA GLN A 267 20.56 -14.24 6.36
C GLN A 267 21.78 -13.50 6.91
N LEU A 268 22.34 -14.00 8.01
CA LEU A 268 23.73 -13.71 8.35
C LEU A 268 24.59 -14.35 7.25
N ILE A 269 25.27 -13.48 6.49
CA ILE A 269 26.28 -13.87 5.50
C ILE A 269 27.47 -14.48 6.23
#